data_AF-A0A420HYS9-F1
#
_entry.id   AF-A0A420HYS9-F1
#
_cell.length_a   1.000
_cell.length_b   1.000
_cell.length_c   1.000
_cell.angle_alpha   90.00
_cell.angle_beta   90.00
_cell.angle_gamma   90.00
#
_symmetry.space_group_name_H-M   'P 1'
#
loop_
_entity.id
_entity.type
_entity.pdbx_description
1 polymer ?
#
loop_
_entity_poly.entity_id
_entity_poly.type
_entity_poly.pdbx_seq_one_letter_code
_entity_poly.pdbx_strand_id
1 'polypeptide(L)'
;MIKNPDWYLDTCASKHITPNLDAFIIGSLKPHKVSIKCADNNLLVSEAIGDVKIEWEDDERTARRVTIRDVLYIPHAGDNLLSL
;
A
#
# COMPACT_ATOMS: atom_id res chain seq x y z
N MET A 1 17.82 10.78 7.64
CA MET A 1 16.43 11.11 7.27
C MET A 1 15.70 9.80 7.10
N ILE A 2 14.61 9.58 7.82
CA ILE A 2 13.67 8.51 7.46
C ILE A 2 12.88 9.07 6.28
N LYS A 3 13.10 8.55 5.08
CA LYS A 3 12.27 8.88 3.92
C LYS A 3 10.92 8.18 4.13
N ASN A 4 9.83 8.93 4.06
CA ASN A 4 8.52 8.30 3.92
C ASN A 4 8.52 7.53 2.59
N PRO A 5 7.97 6.31 2.56
CA PRO A 5 7.88 5.55 1.32
C PRO A 5 7.03 6.31 0.30
N ASP A 6 7.54 6.44 -0.94
CA ASP A 6 6.79 7.06 -2.04
C ASP A 6 5.59 6.16 -2.41
N TRP A 7 4.43 6.77 -2.68
CA TRP A 7 3.20 6.08 -3.08
C TRP A 7 2.77 6.52 -4.48
N TYR A 8 2.60 5.56 -5.38
CA TYR A 8 2.09 5.81 -6.72
C TYR A 8 0.57 5.66 -6.77
N LEU A 9 -0.11 6.65 -7.33
CA LEU A 9 -1.55 6.56 -7.63
C LEU A 9 -1.74 5.88 -8.99
N ASP A 10 -2.55 4.84 -9.02
CA ASP A 10 -2.80 4.03 -10.22
C ASP A 10 -4.30 3.80 -10.41
N THR A 11 -4.86 4.45 -11.43
CA THR A 11 -6.28 4.32 -11.84
C THR A 11 -6.59 2.99 -12.51
N CYS A 12 -5.57 2.23 -12.90
CA CYS A 12 -5.70 0.91 -13.51
C CYS A 12 -5.47 -0.23 -12.51
N ALA A 13 -5.12 0.09 -11.26
CA ALA A 13 -5.11 -0.88 -10.17
C ALA A 13 -6.52 -1.10 -9.61
N SER A 14 -6.75 -2.28 -9.01
CA SER A 14 -8.02 -2.60 -8.33
C SER A 14 -7.85 -2.79 -6.82
N LYS A 15 -6.60 -2.74 -6.33
CA LYS A 15 -6.21 -2.97 -4.95
C LYS A 15 -5.03 -2.08 -4.60
N HIS A 16 -5.02 -1.56 -3.38
CA HIS A 16 -3.84 -0.94 -2.81
C HIS A 16 -2.85 -2.02 -2.39
N ILE A 17 -1.57 -1.82 -2.65
CA ILE A 17 -0.50 -2.76 -2.28
C ILE A 17 0.69 -2.04 -1.67
N THR A 18 1.41 -2.72 -0.77
CA THR A 18 2.68 -2.25 -0.24
C THR A 18 3.60 -3.43 0.13
N PRO A 19 4.92 -3.32 -0.11
CA PRO A 19 5.92 -4.23 0.46
C PRO A 19 6.36 -3.81 1.87
N ASN A 20 5.88 -2.68 2.41
CA ASN A 20 6.36 -2.10 3.65
C ASN A 20 5.47 -2.49 4.85
N LEU A 21 5.93 -3.47 5.63
CA LEU A 21 5.20 -3.93 6.82
C LEU A 21 5.01 -2.84 7.88
N ASP A 22 5.98 -1.93 8.01
CA ASP A 22 5.95 -0.84 9.01
C ASP A 22 4.92 0.25 8.70
N ALA A 23 4.33 0.26 7.49
CA ALA A 23 3.28 1.21 7.12
C ALA A 23 1.92 0.87 7.76
N PHE A 24 1.75 -0.37 8.23
CA PHE A 24 0.48 -0.83 8.77
C PHE A 24 0.24 -0.33 10.19
N ILE A 25 -1.02 0.01 10.45
CA ILE A 25 -1.50 0.33 11.80
C ILE A 25 -1.39 -0.93 12.66
N ILE A 26 -0.76 -0.80 13.84
CA ILE A 26 -0.57 -1.90 14.78
C ILE A 26 -1.92 -2.59 15.07
N GLY A 27 -1.98 -3.90 14.84
CA GLY A 27 -3.17 -4.72 15.05
C GLY A 27 -4.20 -4.74 13.90
N SER A 28 -3.98 -4.00 12.81
CA SER A 28 -4.88 -4.03 11.63
C SER A 28 -4.61 -5.21 10.70
N LEU A 29 -3.36 -5.71 10.68
CA LEU A 29 -2.93 -6.80 9.81
C LEU A 29 -3.58 -8.13 10.18
N LYS A 30 -4.19 -8.77 9.19
CA LYS A 30 -4.69 -10.13 9.27
C LYS A 30 -4.12 -10.98 8.12
N PRO A 31 -3.81 -12.27 8.36
CA PRO A 31 -3.37 -13.17 7.29
C PRO A 31 -4.38 -13.17 6.15
N HIS A 32 -3.89 -12.97 4.92
CA HIS A 32 -4.72 -12.92 3.74
C HIS A 32 -3.87 -13.25 2.53
N LYS A 33 -4.21 -14.35 1.85
CA LYS A 33 -3.48 -14.81 0.66
C LYS A 33 -4.38 -14.74 -0.55
N VAL A 34 -4.06 -13.80 -1.44
CA VAL A 34 -4.67 -13.69 -2.78
C VAL A 34 -3.55 -13.53 -3.80
N SER A 35 -3.76 -14.07 -5.00
CA SER A 35 -2.87 -13.82 -6.13
C SER A 35 -3.32 -12.54 -6.86
N ILE A 36 -2.37 -11.65 -7.11
CA ILE A 36 -2.54 -10.41 -7.87
C ILE A 36 -1.86 -10.61 -9.21
N LYS A 37 -2.58 -10.32 -10.30
CA LYS A 37 -2.01 -10.28 -11.64
C LYS A 37 -1.44 -8.90 -11.94
N CYS A 38 -0.16 -8.84 -12.25
CA CYS A 38 0.54 -7.64 -12.67
C CYS A 38 0.35 -7.37 -14.17
N ALA A 39 0.61 -6.14 -14.60
CA ALA A 39 0.49 -5.72 -16.00
C ALA A 39 1.43 -6.48 -16.95
N ASP A 40 2.58 -6.93 -16.44
CA ASP A 40 3.56 -7.77 -17.13
C ASP A 40 3.17 -9.27 -17.16
N ASN A 41 1.96 -9.61 -16.71
CA ASN A 41 1.43 -10.97 -16.51
C ASN A 41 2.11 -11.79 -15.41
N ASN A 42 3.03 -11.22 -14.63
CA ASN A 42 3.52 -11.88 -13.43
C ASN A 42 2.42 -11.97 -12.37
N LEU A 43 2.55 -12.97 -11.49
CA LEU A 43 1.64 -13.15 -10.36
C LEU A 43 2.40 -12.87 -9.06
N LEU A 44 1.89 -11.92 -8.29
CA LEU A 44 2.32 -11.68 -6.93
C LEU A 44 1.31 -12.28 -5.96
N VAL A 45 1.73 -12.62 -4.75
CA VAL A 45 0.85 -13.19 -3.72
C VAL A 45 0.89 -12.30 -2.49
N SER A 46 -0.28 -11.90 -1.99
CA SER A 46 -0.34 -11.21 -0.70
C SER A 46 -0.07 -12.18 0.45
N GLU A 47 0.56 -11.70 1.51
CA GLU A 47 0.72 -12.46 2.74
C GLU A 47 -0.30 -12.03 3.80
N ALA A 48 -0.70 -10.76 3.77
CA ALA A 48 -1.64 -10.16 4.70
C ALA A 48 -2.43 -9.02 4.06
N ILE A 49 -3.46 -8.56 4.78
CA ILE A 49 -4.23 -7.37 4.46
C ILE A 49 -4.44 -6.56 5.74
N GLY A 50 -4.45 -5.25 5.65
CA GLY A 50 -4.68 -4.37 6.78
C GLY A 50 -4.80 -2.91 6.39
N ASP A 51 -4.89 -2.05 7.39
CA ASP A 51 -5.01 -0.61 7.20
C ASP A 51 -3.64 0.05 7.41
N VAL A 52 -3.29 0.98 6.52
CA VAL A 52 -2.04 1.76 6.59
C VAL A 52 -2.34 3.23 6.87
N LYS A 53 -1.40 3.91 7.50
CA LYS A 53 -1.45 5.35 7.70
C LYS A 53 -0.42 6.02 6.80
N ILE A 54 -0.87 6.89 5.92
CA ILE A 54 0.01 7.69 5.07
C ILE A 54 -0.05 9.16 5.49
N GLU A 55 1.09 9.84 5.38
CA GLU A 55 1.17 11.28 5.48
C GLU A 55 1.18 11.85 4.07
N TRP A 56 0.21 12.71 3.80
CA TRP A 56 0.03 13.43 2.54
C TRP A 56 0.23 14.92 2.82
N GLU A 57 1.02 15.58 1.98
CA GLU A 57 1.17 17.04 2.02
C GLU A 57 0.31 17.63 0.89
N ASP A 58 -0.60 18.53 1.25
CA ASP A 58 -1.37 19.28 0.25
C ASP A 58 -0.58 20.46 -0.34
N ASP A 59 -1.15 21.15 -1.33
CA ASP A 59 -0.50 22.27 -2.01
C ASP A 59 -0.14 23.43 -1.04
N GLU A 60 -0.79 23.49 0.12
CA GLU A 60 -0.55 24.48 1.18
C GLU A 60 0.56 24.02 2.15
N ARG A 61 1.22 22.89 1.89
CA ARG A 61 2.22 22.25 2.74
C ARG A 61 1.69 21.79 4.09
N THR A 62 0.39 21.53 4.19
CA THR A 62 -0.20 21.01 5.41
C THR A 62 -0.15 19.49 5.38
N ALA A 63 0.59 18.90 6.33
CA ALA A 63 0.63 17.46 6.51
C ALA A 63 -0.72 16.94 7.03
N ARG A 64 -1.37 16.10 6.23
CA ARG A 64 -2.60 15.38 6.57
C ARG A 64 -2.29 13.90 6.73
N ARG A 65 -2.92 13.28 7.72
CA ARG A 65 -2.86 11.83 7.92
C ARG A 65 -4.10 11.19 7.35
N VAL A 66 -3.92 10.26 6.43
CA VAL A 66 -5.00 9.51 5.80
C VAL A 66 -4.83 8.03 6.14
N THR A 67 -5.93 7.38 6.50
CA THR A 67 -5.97 5.93 6.64
C THR A 67 -6.44 5.34 5.32
N ILE A 68 -5.61 4.51 4.70
CA ILE A 68 -5.99 3.70 3.55
C ILE A 68 -6.37 2.32 4.08
N ARG A 69 -7.57 1.85 3.72
CA ARG A 69 -8.12 0.58 4.21
C ARG A 69 -7.82 -0.56 3.25
N ASP A 70 -7.84 -1.79 3.78
CA ASP A 70 -7.79 -3.02 3.00
C ASP A 70 -6.59 -3.09 2.02
N VAL A 71 -5.42 -2.62 2.47
CA VAL A 71 -4.17 -2.65 1.72
C VAL A 71 -3.53 -4.03 1.81
N LEU A 72 -3.14 -4.58 0.65
CA LEU A 72 -2.46 -5.87 0.60
C LEU A 72 -0.98 -5.71 0.91
N TYR A 73 -0.49 -6.50 1.87
CA TYR A 73 0.92 -6.66 2.11
C TYR A 73 1.50 -7.71 1.15
N ILE A 74 2.42 -7.27 0.28
CA ILE A 74 3.09 -8.10 -0.71
C ILE A 74 4.60 -7.81 -0.61
N PRO A 75 5.38 -8.63 0.12
CA PRO A 75 6.82 -8.37 0.33
C PRO A 75 7.64 -8.29 -0.96
N HIS A 76 7.14 -8.91 -2.03
CA HIS A 76 7.80 -8.96 -3.34
C HIS A 76 7.29 -7.90 -4.32
N ALA A 77 6.45 -6.96 -3.89
CA ALA A 77 6.06 -5.81 -4.72
C ALA A 77 7.24 -4.83 -4.85
N GLY A 78 7.37 -4.20 -6.02
CA GLY A 78 8.43 -3.22 -6.27
C GLY A 78 8.22 -1.91 -5.52
N ASP A 79 6.98 -1.42 -5.50
CA ASP A 79 6.64 -0.09 -4.97
C ASP A 79 5.32 -0.12 -4.19
N ASN A 80 5.02 0.97 -3.47
CA ASN A 80 3.72 1.20 -2.87
C ASN A 80 2.76 1.75 -3.92
N LEU A 81 1.57 1.16 -4.01
CA LEU A 81 0.57 1.52 -5.00
C LEU A 81 -0.77 1.79 -4.31
N LEU A 82 -1.38 2.92 -4.65
CA LEU A 82 -2.74 3.26 -4.30
C LEU A 82 -3.64 3.13 -5.53
N SER A 83 -4.61 2.23 -5.45
CA SER A 83 -5.74 2.16 -6.38
C SER A 83 -6.63 3.42 -6.23
N LEU A 84 -7.18 3.91 -7.34
CA LEU A 84 -8.21 4.95 -7.35
C LEU A 84 -9.59 4.40 -7.73
#